data_AF-A0AAX3J0T5-F1
#
_entry.id   AF-A0AAX3J0T5-F1
#
_cell.length_a   1.000
_cell.length_b   1.000
_cell.length_c   1.000
_cell.angle_alpha   90.00
_cell.angle_beta   90.00
_cell.angle_gamma   90.00
#
_symmetry.space_group_name_H-M   'P 1'
#
loop_
_entity.id
_entity.type
_entity.pdbx_description
1 polymer ?
#
loop_
_entity_poly.entity_id
_entity_poly.type
_entity_poly.pdbx_seq_one_letter_code
_entity_poly.pdbx_strand_id
1 'polypeptide(L)'
;MTSGKTLQAAISDVAVWRKGDQCAPHKPLLLLYVLSQYRKGHSRLFDYGNEIHEPLTRLLIEFGPKRRDYYPNMPFWRLRTDGFWTLENSESCKPRKGNIQPTKRELSENEVAGGFDEESYQVLQKNPALIDKLAQQILTERFPESLQIKLAELLGFDLVTLMRARDPRFRDMILRAYHSQCAICGYDLRLDGALVGLEAAHIRWKQYGGPCEVNNGLALCSVHHSAFDKGAIGIDEHLRIQISGGINRSPMVEQLFR
;
A
#
# COMPACT_ATOMS: atom_id res chain seq x y z
N MET A 1 -28.58 17.27 -12.30
CA MET A 1 -27.54 17.83 -11.41
C MET A 1 -26.59 16.68 -11.09
N THR A 2 -25.29 16.97 -11.23
CA THR A 2 -24.11 16.09 -11.28
C THR A 2 -24.27 14.62 -10.84
N SER A 3 -24.06 13.73 -11.81
CA SER A 3 -23.92 12.27 -11.68
C SER A 3 -23.00 11.90 -10.51
N GLY A 4 -23.60 11.53 -9.38
CA GLY A 4 -22.88 11.07 -8.19
C GLY A 4 -22.17 9.75 -8.49
N LYS A 5 -20.84 9.80 -8.65
CA LYS A 5 -20.04 8.58 -8.56
C LYS A 5 -20.25 8.04 -7.14
N THR A 6 -20.49 6.74 -7.01
CA THR A 6 -20.54 6.10 -5.71
C THR A 6 -19.20 6.29 -5.00
N LEU A 7 -19.19 6.36 -3.66
CA LEU A 7 -17.96 6.44 -2.86
C LEU A 7 -16.94 5.36 -3.27
N GLN A 8 -17.43 4.16 -3.60
CA GLN A 8 -16.62 3.05 -4.10
C GLN A 8 -15.91 3.40 -5.42
N ALA A 9 -16.62 3.99 -6.39
CA ALA A 9 -16.03 4.43 -7.66
C ALA A 9 -15.05 5.60 -7.47
N ALA A 10 -15.36 6.54 -6.56
CA ALA A 10 -14.46 7.64 -6.26
C ALA A 10 -13.13 7.15 -5.66
N ILE A 11 -13.17 6.13 -4.77
CA ILE A 11 -11.99 5.47 -4.21
C ILE A 11 -11.19 4.69 -5.29
N SER A 12 -11.88 4.00 -6.21
CA SER A 12 -11.23 3.34 -7.38
C SER A 12 -10.47 4.32 -8.26
N ASP A 13 -10.95 5.56 -8.37
CA ASP A 13 -10.37 6.57 -9.26
C ASP A 13 -9.26 7.40 -8.60
N VAL A 14 -9.00 7.19 -7.29
CA VAL A 14 -7.98 7.94 -6.54
C VAL A 14 -6.63 7.86 -7.25
N ALA A 15 -6.15 9.03 -7.67
CA ALA A 15 -4.91 9.14 -8.41
C ALA A 15 -3.71 8.75 -7.54
N VAL A 16 -2.95 7.75 -7.98
CA VAL A 16 -1.69 7.34 -7.33
C VAL A 16 -0.52 8.02 -8.01
N TRP A 17 0.43 8.53 -7.22
CA TRP A 17 1.63 9.16 -7.78
C TRP A 17 2.49 8.13 -8.52
N ARG A 18 2.94 8.49 -9.72
CA ARG A 18 3.83 7.68 -10.56
C ARG A 18 4.96 8.54 -11.11
N LYS A 19 6.18 8.00 -11.14
CA LYS A 19 7.34 8.58 -11.83
C LYS A 19 8.22 7.44 -12.37
N GLY A 20 8.23 7.25 -13.69
CA GLY A 20 8.83 6.05 -14.29
C GLY A 20 8.16 4.78 -13.73
N ASP A 21 8.97 3.81 -13.32
CA ASP A 21 8.50 2.55 -12.70
C ASP A 21 8.18 2.69 -11.20
N GLN A 22 8.45 3.86 -10.60
CA GLN A 22 8.15 4.08 -9.19
C GLN A 22 6.70 4.54 -9.01
N CYS A 23 6.00 3.83 -8.12
CA CYS A 23 4.69 4.22 -7.62
C CYS A 23 4.75 4.43 -6.11
N ALA A 24 3.98 5.39 -5.60
CA ALA A 24 3.88 5.62 -4.17
C ALA A 24 2.40 5.70 -3.75
N PRO A 25 1.89 4.71 -2.99
CA PRO A 25 0.48 4.62 -2.63
C PRO A 25 0.12 5.54 -1.45
N HIS A 26 0.53 6.82 -1.49
CA HIS A 26 0.34 7.76 -0.37
C HIS A 26 -1.13 7.98 0.00
N LYS A 27 -1.99 8.26 -0.99
CA LYS A 27 -3.43 8.42 -0.78
C LYS A 27 -4.08 7.09 -0.34
N PRO A 28 -3.83 5.94 -1.01
CA PRO A 28 -4.30 4.64 -0.52
C PRO A 28 -3.96 4.34 0.95
N LEU A 29 -2.73 4.62 1.40
CA LEU A 29 -2.33 4.40 2.80
C LEU A 29 -3.12 5.30 3.77
N LEU A 30 -3.34 6.57 3.42
CA LEU A 30 -4.18 7.46 4.22
C LEU A 30 -5.63 6.95 4.29
N LEU A 31 -6.21 6.52 3.17
CA LEU A 31 -7.57 5.99 3.14
C LEU A 31 -7.72 4.73 3.99
N LEU A 32 -6.77 3.79 3.90
CA LEU A 32 -6.77 2.59 4.73
C LEU A 32 -6.68 2.93 6.22
N TYR A 33 -5.84 3.90 6.59
CA TYR A 33 -5.75 4.37 7.98
C TYR A 33 -7.09 4.96 8.45
N VAL A 34 -7.68 5.87 7.68
CA VAL A 34 -8.96 6.52 8.01
C VAL A 34 -10.09 5.51 8.13
N LEU A 35 -10.20 4.57 7.19
CA LEU A 35 -11.18 3.49 7.23
C LEU A 35 -11.03 2.62 8.48
N SER A 36 -9.78 2.31 8.89
CA SER A 36 -9.51 1.59 10.14
C SER A 36 -9.99 2.35 11.37
N GLN A 37 -9.81 3.69 11.40
CA GLN A 37 -10.30 4.51 12.51
C GLN A 37 -11.83 4.64 12.52
N TYR A 38 -12.48 4.82 11.36
CA TYR A 38 -13.94 4.79 11.28
C TYR A 38 -14.53 3.46 11.76
N ARG A 39 -13.88 2.34 11.43
CA ARG A 39 -14.29 1.03 11.96
C ARG A 39 -14.19 0.96 13.49
N LYS A 40 -13.28 1.72 14.11
CA LYS A 40 -13.13 1.85 15.57
C LYS A 40 -14.07 2.90 16.18
N GLY A 41 -14.97 3.49 15.40
CA GLY A 41 -15.95 4.47 15.87
C GLY A 41 -15.43 5.91 15.92
N HIS A 42 -14.34 6.21 15.21
CA HIS A 42 -13.82 7.58 15.12
C HIS A 42 -14.85 8.53 14.49
N SER A 43 -14.85 9.78 14.97
CA SER A 43 -15.64 10.89 14.39
C SER A 43 -15.21 11.20 12.95
N ARG A 44 -16.01 11.99 12.22
CA ARG A 44 -15.79 12.20 10.78
C ARG A 44 -14.42 12.79 10.42
N LEU A 45 -13.97 13.78 11.18
CA LEU A 45 -12.79 14.58 10.84
C LEU A 45 -11.62 14.26 11.74
N PHE A 46 -10.43 14.23 11.15
CA PHE A 46 -9.16 13.98 11.81
C PHE A 46 -8.33 15.24 11.82
N ASP A 47 -7.81 15.62 12.98
CA ASP A 47 -6.79 16.65 13.07
C ASP A 47 -5.50 16.20 12.39
N TYR A 48 -4.99 17.03 11.47
CA TYR A 48 -3.80 16.65 10.71
C TYR A 48 -2.57 16.45 11.60
N GLY A 49 -2.35 17.35 12.56
CA GLY A 49 -1.13 17.36 13.37
C GLY A 49 -1.06 16.19 14.35
N ASN A 50 -2.17 15.93 15.04
CA ASN A 50 -2.26 14.99 16.15
C ASN A 50 -2.63 13.58 15.69
N GLU A 51 -3.46 13.45 14.66
CA GLU A 51 -4.09 12.16 14.31
C GLU A 51 -3.58 11.60 12.98
N ILE A 52 -3.25 12.45 12.00
CA ILE A 52 -2.81 11.99 10.68
C ILE A 52 -1.28 11.92 10.55
N HIS A 53 -0.57 12.95 11.00
CA HIS A 53 0.83 13.16 10.63
C HIS A 53 1.73 11.96 10.96
N GLU A 54 1.75 11.55 12.22
CA GLU A 54 2.65 10.50 12.70
C GLU A 54 2.23 9.10 12.21
N PRO A 55 0.95 8.67 12.31
CA PRO A 55 0.53 7.36 11.82
C PRO A 55 0.74 7.20 10.31
N LEU A 56 0.42 8.22 9.51
CA LEU A 56 0.65 8.16 8.07
C LEU A 56 2.14 8.16 7.74
N THR A 57 2.98 8.91 8.47
CA THR A 57 4.44 8.88 8.28
C THR A 57 4.99 7.47 8.48
N ARG A 58 4.56 6.76 9.53
CA ARG A 58 4.98 5.37 9.79
C ARG A 58 4.56 4.43 8.65
N LEU A 59 3.31 4.55 8.18
CA LEU A 59 2.84 3.75 7.05
C LEU A 59 3.64 4.03 5.77
N LEU A 60 3.97 5.30 5.51
CA LEU A 60 4.78 5.70 4.36
C LEU A 60 6.21 5.15 4.43
N ILE A 61 6.81 5.14 5.62
CA ILE A 61 8.14 4.57 5.85
C ILE A 61 8.13 3.06 5.65
N GLU A 62 7.10 2.37 6.14
CA GLU A 62 7.06 0.91 6.15
C GLU A 62 6.59 0.30 4.81
N PHE A 63 5.61 0.93 4.15
CA PHE A 63 4.93 0.37 2.97
C PHE A 63 5.12 1.22 1.70
N GLY A 64 5.82 2.34 1.80
CA GLY A 64 6.18 3.19 0.67
C GLY A 64 7.60 2.94 0.16
N PRO A 65 7.96 3.48 -1.01
CA PRO A 65 9.34 3.45 -1.48
C PRO A 65 10.23 4.27 -0.53
N LYS A 66 11.47 3.83 -0.32
CA LYS A 66 12.44 4.57 0.49
C LYS A 66 12.68 5.96 -0.08
N ARG A 67 12.56 6.98 0.79
CA ARG A 67 12.81 8.38 0.45
C ARG A 67 13.64 9.05 1.54
N ARG A 68 14.32 10.15 1.16
CA ARG A 68 14.98 11.05 2.11
C ARG A 68 13.96 11.72 3.04
N ASP A 69 12.85 12.16 2.47
CA ASP A 69 11.80 12.89 3.17
C ASP A 69 10.41 12.29 2.84
N TYR A 70 9.53 12.27 3.84
CA TYR A 70 8.15 11.82 3.72
C TYR A 70 7.19 12.98 3.96
N TYR A 71 6.14 13.08 3.14
CA TYR A 71 5.25 14.23 3.09
C TYR A 71 3.78 13.81 3.29
N PRO A 72 3.37 13.42 4.51
CA PRO A 72 1.99 13.02 4.82
C PRO A 72 0.97 14.16 4.62
N ASN A 73 1.40 15.42 4.66
CA ASN A 73 0.57 16.59 4.33
C ASN A 73 0.01 16.53 2.90
N MET A 74 0.75 15.93 1.97
CA MET A 74 0.42 15.93 0.55
C MET A 74 -0.80 15.07 0.20
N PRO A 75 -0.87 13.77 0.57
CA PRO A 75 -2.08 12.99 0.36
C PRO A 75 -3.29 13.58 1.12
N PHE A 76 -3.09 14.03 2.37
CA PHE A 76 -4.14 14.65 3.18
C PHE A 76 -4.76 15.88 2.50
N TRP A 77 -3.93 16.80 2.01
CA TRP A 77 -4.40 18.00 1.31
C TRP A 77 -4.99 17.70 -0.06
N ARG A 78 -4.40 16.77 -0.82
CA ARG A 78 -4.81 16.50 -2.21
C ARG A 78 -6.09 15.69 -2.33
N LEU A 79 -6.46 14.90 -1.31
CA LEU A 79 -7.69 14.09 -1.37
C LEU A 79 -8.95 14.91 -1.64
N ARG A 80 -8.98 16.20 -1.25
CA ARG A 80 -10.10 17.11 -1.55
C ARG A 80 -10.42 17.24 -3.04
N THR A 81 -9.45 16.94 -3.91
CA THR A 81 -9.64 17.00 -5.37
C THR A 81 -10.30 15.74 -5.93
N ASP A 82 -10.42 14.69 -5.13
CA ASP A 82 -10.99 13.40 -5.54
C ASP A 82 -12.52 13.34 -5.25
N GLY A 83 -13.10 14.38 -4.63
CA GLY A 83 -14.54 14.60 -4.57
C GLY A 83 -15.30 13.92 -3.43
N PHE A 84 -14.59 13.30 -2.47
CA PHE A 84 -15.19 12.64 -1.30
C PHE A 84 -14.50 13.02 0.02
N TRP A 85 -13.64 14.04 0.02
CA TRP A 85 -12.81 14.44 1.14
C TRP A 85 -12.95 15.94 1.40
N THR A 86 -13.20 16.32 2.64
CA THR A 86 -13.36 17.71 3.05
C THR A 86 -12.27 18.12 4.04
N LEU A 87 -12.00 19.42 4.09
CA LEU A 87 -11.06 20.04 5.01
C LEU A 87 -11.76 21.19 5.73
N GLU A 88 -11.58 21.29 7.04
CA GLU A 88 -12.00 22.42 7.87
C GLU A 88 -10.77 23.17 8.38
N ASN A 89 -10.93 24.46 8.73
CA ASN A 89 -9.85 25.37 9.15
C ASN A 89 -8.74 25.56 8.11
N SER A 90 -9.05 25.36 6.82
CA SER A 90 -8.07 25.39 5.72
C SER A 90 -7.93 26.75 5.04
N GLU A 91 -8.73 27.74 5.43
CA GLU A 91 -8.81 29.08 4.83
C GLU A 91 -7.51 29.87 4.98
N SER A 92 -6.82 29.67 6.10
CA SER A 92 -5.54 30.30 6.43
C SER A 92 -4.34 29.65 5.73
N CYS A 93 -4.52 28.47 5.14
CA CYS A 93 -3.49 27.76 4.38
C CYS A 93 -3.36 28.36 2.97
N LYS A 94 -2.75 29.55 2.87
CA LYS A 94 -2.63 30.28 1.60
C LYS A 94 -1.56 29.66 0.69
N PRO A 95 -1.84 29.50 -0.61
CA PRO A 95 -0.85 29.05 -1.57
C PRO A 95 0.29 30.08 -1.70
N ARG A 96 1.54 29.64 -1.55
CA ARG A 96 2.71 30.49 -1.79
C ARG A 96 2.99 30.55 -3.29
N LYS A 97 3.58 31.65 -3.79
CA LYS A 97 3.99 31.77 -5.21
C LYS A 97 4.86 30.56 -5.59
N GLY A 98 4.34 29.71 -6.48
CA GLY A 98 5.01 28.50 -6.98
C GLY A 98 4.69 27.18 -6.25
N ASN A 99 4.07 27.21 -5.07
CA ASN A 99 3.62 25.98 -4.38
C ASN A 99 2.23 26.16 -3.75
N ILE A 100 1.24 25.53 -4.35
CA ILE A 100 -0.19 25.65 -4.00
C ILE A 100 -0.55 24.81 -2.76
N GLN A 101 0.45 24.19 -2.10
CA GLN A 101 0.25 23.19 -1.07
C GLN A 101 0.84 23.63 0.27
N PRO A 102 0.10 23.46 1.38
CA PRO A 102 0.54 23.86 2.70
C PRO A 102 1.61 22.92 3.23
N THR A 103 2.49 23.49 4.03
CA THR A 103 3.50 22.78 4.80
C THR A 103 2.87 22.01 5.95
N LYS A 104 3.59 21.02 6.50
CA LYS A 104 3.22 20.36 7.76
C LYS A 104 2.89 21.39 8.85
N ARG A 105 3.76 22.39 9.00
CA ARG A 105 3.65 23.42 10.02
C ARG A 105 2.35 24.21 9.89
N GLU A 106 2.01 24.66 8.69
CA GLU A 106 0.76 25.39 8.43
C GLU A 106 -0.48 24.55 8.72
N LEU A 107 -0.48 23.26 8.35
CA LEU A 107 -1.61 22.38 8.65
C LEU A 107 -1.78 22.15 10.16
N SER A 108 -0.68 22.00 10.90
CA SER A 108 -0.71 21.77 12.35
C SER A 108 -1.04 23.05 13.13
N GLU A 109 -0.46 24.20 12.79
CA GLU A 109 -0.70 25.48 13.49
C GLU A 109 -2.12 26.01 13.27
N ASN A 110 -2.75 25.68 12.14
CA ASN A 110 -4.14 26.03 11.87
C ASN A 110 -5.15 24.94 12.29
N GLU A 111 -4.71 23.86 12.95
CA GLU A 111 -5.58 22.76 13.39
C GLU A 111 -6.49 22.27 12.26
N VAL A 112 -5.88 22.05 11.09
CA VAL A 112 -6.63 21.65 9.90
C VAL A 112 -7.15 20.23 10.11
N ALA A 113 -8.48 20.12 10.16
CA ALA A 113 -9.15 18.85 10.26
C ALA A 113 -9.59 18.37 8.86
N GLY A 114 -9.54 17.06 8.62
CA GLY A 114 -9.89 16.50 7.32
C GLY A 114 -10.41 15.08 7.41
N GLY A 115 -11.29 14.70 6.49
CA GLY A 115 -11.94 13.41 6.51
C GLY A 115 -12.86 13.22 5.31
N PHE A 116 -13.63 12.15 5.33
CA PHE A 116 -14.66 11.93 4.32
C PHE A 116 -15.70 13.05 4.40
N ASP A 117 -16.30 13.40 3.27
CA ASP A 117 -17.44 14.32 3.27
C ASP A 117 -18.63 13.74 4.07
N GLU A 118 -19.58 14.59 4.43
CA GLU A 118 -20.69 14.20 5.28
C GLU A 118 -21.52 13.06 4.66
N GLU A 119 -21.81 13.12 3.36
CA GLU A 119 -22.58 12.09 2.66
C GLU A 119 -21.88 10.72 2.72
N SER A 120 -20.59 10.69 2.38
CA SER A 120 -19.76 9.49 2.38
C SER A 120 -19.60 8.92 3.79
N TYR A 121 -19.37 9.77 4.79
CA TYR A 121 -19.25 9.33 6.17
C TYR A 121 -20.57 8.73 6.70
N GLN A 122 -21.72 9.36 6.40
CA GLN A 122 -23.04 8.84 6.78
C GLN A 122 -23.33 7.47 6.12
N VAL A 123 -22.91 7.28 4.86
CA VAL A 123 -23.01 5.98 4.20
C VAL A 123 -22.19 4.90 4.94
N LEU A 124 -20.97 5.23 5.37
CA LEU A 124 -20.13 4.29 6.13
C LEU A 124 -20.69 3.99 7.53
N GLN A 125 -21.23 4.99 8.23
CA GLN A 125 -21.89 4.76 9.52
C GLN A 125 -23.10 3.82 9.40
N LYS A 126 -23.91 3.99 8.35
CA LYS A 126 -25.11 3.15 8.11
C LYS A 126 -24.76 1.75 7.62
N ASN A 127 -23.57 1.56 7.04
CA ASN A 127 -23.14 0.27 6.51
C ASN A 127 -21.67 -0.03 6.90
N PRO A 128 -21.40 -0.47 8.14
CA PRO A 128 -20.05 -0.76 8.59
C PRO A 128 -19.31 -1.81 7.75
N ALA A 129 -20.04 -2.78 7.18
CA ALA A 129 -19.47 -3.79 6.28
C ALA A 129 -18.88 -3.19 4.99
N LEU A 130 -19.33 -2.00 4.58
CA LEU A 130 -18.75 -1.27 3.46
C LEU A 130 -17.31 -0.82 3.74
N ILE A 131 -16.95 -0.55 5.00
CA ILE A 131 -15.59 -0.16 5.38
C ILE A 131 -14.60 -1.27 5.02
N ASP A 132 -14.90 -2.51 5.43
CA ASP A 132 -14.04 -3.66 5.12
C ASP A 132 -14.01 -3.95 3.62
N LYS A 133 -15.13 -3.78 2.90
CA LYS A 133 -15.18 -3.92 1.44
C LYS A 133 -14.30 -2.89 0.72
N LEU A 134 -14.35 -1.62 1.14
CA LEU A 134 -13.51 -0.57 0.56
C LEU A 134 -12.04 -0.77 0.89
N ALA A 135 -11.72 -1.16 2.13
CA ALA A 135 -10.36 -1.46 2.54
C ALA A 135 -9.80 -2.64 1.72
N GLN A 136 -10.57 -3.72 1.57
CA GLN A 136 -10.21 -4.85 0.74
C GLN A 136 -9.94 -4.42 -0.70
N GLN A 137 -10.82 -3.60 -1.28
CA GLN A 137 -10.65 -3.11 -2.64
C GLN A 137 -9.36 -2.29 -2.79
N ILE A 138 -9.08 -1.37 -1.86
CA ILE A 138 -7.84 -0.57 -1.89
C ILE A 138 -6.61 -1.49 -1.79
N LEU A 139 -6.64 -2.47 -0.89
CA LEU A 139 -5.55 -3.43 -0.70
C LEU A 139 -5.28 -4.20 -2.00
N THR A 140 -6.31 -4.82 -2.59
CA THR A 140 -6.15 -5.66 -3.78
C THR A 140 -5.77 -4.88 -5.03
N GLU A 141 -6.27 -3.65 -5.20
CA GLU A 141 -6.03 -2.83 -6.38
C GLU A 141 -4.73 -2.03 -6.33
N ARG A 142 -4.16 -1.76 -5.15
CA ARG A 142 -3.04 -0.81 -4.99
C ARG A 142 -1.75 -1.40 -4.45
N PHE A 143 -1.78 -2.60 -3.86
CA PHE A 143 -0.63 -3.22 -3.20
C PHE A 143 -0.41 -4.65 -3.69
N PRO A 144 0.84 -5.14 -3.70
CA PRO A 144 1.15 -6.54 -3.98
C PRO A 144 0.68 -7.41 -2.81
N GLU A 145 0.50 -8.70 -3.09
CA GLU A 145 -0.11 -9.66 -2.14
C GLU A 145 0.63 -9.72 -0.79
N SER A 146 1.96 -9.67 -0.79
CA SER A 146 2.75 -9.74 0.45
C SER A 146 2.52 -8.54 1.38
N LEU A 147 2.21 -7.37 0.80
CA LEU A 147 1.92 -6.14 1.55
C LEU A 147 0.45 -6.05 1.95
N GLN A 148 -0.47 -6.63 1.17
CA GLN A 148 -1.90 -6.67 1.50
C GLN A 148 -2.15 -7.31 2.87
N ILE A 149 -1.52 -8.47 3.13
CA ILE A 149 -1.68 -9.21 4.39
C ILE A 149 -1.17 -8.38 5.57
N LYS A 150 0.03 -7.80 5.45
CA LYS A 150 0.66 -7.01 6.50
C LYS A 150 -0.13 -5.74 6.83
N LEU A 151 -0.61 -5.03 5.80
CA LEU A 151 -1.42 -3.83 5.98
C LEU A 151 -2.77 -4.17 6.62
N ALA A 152 -3.41 -5.25 6.20
CA ALA A 152 -4.66 -5.70 6.77
C ALA A 152 -4.51 -6.06 8.25
N GLU A 153 -3.48 -6.83 8.61
CA GLU A 153 -3.18 -7.17 10.01
C GLU A 153 -2.90 -5.92 10.86
N LEU A 154 -2.01 -5.04 10.39
CA LEU A 154 -1.64 -3.81 11.10
C LEU A 154 -2.84 -2.88 11.34
N LEU A 155 -3.75 -2.78 10.37
CA LEU A 155 -4.91 -1.89 10.43
C LEU A 155 -6.19 -2.60 10.92
N GLY A 156 -6.11 -3.89 11.23
CA GLY A 156 -7.19 -4.70 11.80
C GLY A 156 -8.27 -5.15 10.81
N PHE A 157 -8.00 -5.17 9.50
CA PHE A 157 -8.91 -5.67 8.47
C PHE A 157 -8.91 -7.21 8.40
N ASP A 158 -10.05 -7.83 8.08
CA ASP A 158 -10.16 -9.29 7.98
C ASP A 158 -9.42 -9.84 6.75
N LEU A 159 -8.55 -10.83 6.97
CA LEU A 159 -7.70 -11.46 5.98
C LEU A 159 -8.41 -12.52 5.13
N VAL A 160 -9.53 -13.09 5.62
CA VAL A 160 -10.19 -14.24 4.98
C VAL A 160 -10.62 -13.93 3.53
N THR A 161 -11.03 -12.69 3.27
CA THR A 161 -11.48 -12.29 1.94
C THR A 161 -10.32 -11.99 0.97
N LEU A 162 -9.14 -11.61 1.48
CA LEU A 162 -7.95 -11.35 0.67
C LEU A 162 -7.32 -12.64 0.13
N MET A 163 -7.30 -13.71 0.94
CA MET A 163 -6.71 -15.00 0.56
C MET A 163 -7.43 -15.68 -0.61
N ARG A 164 -8.72 -15.39 -0.82
CA ARG A 164 -9.53 -15.97 -1.91
C ARG A 164 -9.26 -15.33 -3.28
N ALA A 165 -8.55 -14.21 -3.34
CA ALA A 165 -8.34 -13.45 -4.57
C ALA A 165 -7.09 -13.88 -5.38
N ARG A 166 -6.34 -14.90 -4.93
CA ARG A 166 -5.12 -15.36 -5.59
C ARG A 166 -5.42 -16.00 -6.95
N ASP A 167 -4.56 -15.75 -7.93
CA ASP A 167 -4.61 -16.44 -9.22
C ASP A 167 -3.80 -17.75 -9.13
N PRO A 168 -4.46 -18.92 -8.98
CA PRO A 168 -3.75 -20.19 -8.84
C PRO A 168 -2.97 -20.55 -10.11
N ARG A 169 -3.39 -20.05 -11.29
CA ARG A 169 -2.73 -20.39 -12.56
C ARG A 169 -1.37 -19.71 -12.68
N PHE A 170 -1.30 -18.44 -12.32
CA PHE A 170 -0.02 -17.72 -12.29
C PHE A 170 0.96 -18.41 -11.33
N ARG A 171 0.50 -18.71 -10.11
CA ARG A 171 1.31 -19.43 -9.12
C ARG A 171 1.83 -20.75 -9.67
N ASP A 172 0.95 -21.60 -10.19
CA ASP A 172 1.34 -22.92 -10.71
C ASP A 172 2.35 -22.81 -11.85
N MET A 173 2.14 -21.87 -12.77
CA MET A 173 3.03 -21.63 -13.89
C MET A 173 4.43 -21.19 -13.44
N ILE A 174 4.52 -20.24 -12.50
CA ILE A 174 5.80 -19.78 -11.97
C ILE A 174 6.50 -20.89 -11.18
N LEU A 175 5.80 -21.56 -10.26
CA LEU A 175 6.41 -22.62 -9.47
C LEU A 175 6.91 -23.78 -10.34
N ARG A 176 6.24 -24.09 -11.46
CA ARG A 176 6.73 -25.07 -12.43
C ARG A 176 7.97 -24.59 -13.17
N ALA A 177 8.00 -23.34 -13.62
CA ALA A 177 9.14 -22.77 -14.35
C ALA A 177 10.44 -22.76 -13.51
N TYR A 178 10.31 -22.63 -12.19
CA TYR A 178 11.44 -22.64 -11.25
C TYR A 178 11.59 -23.99 -10.51
N HIS A 179 11.03 -25.09 -11.03
CA HIS A 179 11.16 -26.42 -10.43
C HIS A 179 10.77 -26.51 -8.94
N SER A 180 9.80 -25.69 -8.50
CA SER A 180 9.38 -25.57 -7.10
C SER A 180 10.51 -25.21 -6.13
N GLN A 181 11.46 -24.39 -6.59
CA GLN A 181 12.56 -23.87 -5.80
C GLN A 181 12.54 -22.34 -5.77
N CYS A 182 13.02 -21.76 -4.68
CA CYS A 182 13.29 -20.33 -4.62
C CYS A 182 14.39 -19.97 -5.62
N ALA A 183 14.13 -18.99 -6.49
CA ALA A 183 15.06 -18.49 -7.51
C ALA A 183 16.34 -17.87 -6.93
N ILE A 184 16.33 -17.53 -5.63
CA ILE A 184 17.47 -16.92 -4.94
C ILE A 184 18.27 -17.95 -4.17
N CYS A 185 17.65 -18.68 -3.23
CA CYS A 185 18.38 -19.55 -2.31
C CYS A 185 18.14 -21.06 -2.53
N GLY A 186 17.35 -21.45 -3.53
CA GLY A 186 17.04 -22.86 -3.81
C GLY A 186 16.07 -23.52 -2.82
N TYR A 187 15.51 -22.77 -1.85
CA TYR A 187 14.56 -23.29 -0.87
C TYR A 187 13.36 -24.01 -1.49
N ASP A 188 13.08 -25.24 -1.04
CA ASP A 188 12.05 -26.16 -1.55
C ASP A 188 11.38 -27.01 -0.47
N LEU A 189 11.27 -26.49 0.76
CA LEU A 189 10.70 -27.24 1.89
C LEU A 189 9.33 -27.83 1.56
N ARG A 190 9.16 -29.12 1.87
CA ARG A 190 7.90 -29.85 1.74
C ARG A 190 7.49 -30.46 3.07
N LEU A 191 6.20 -30.35 3.38
CA LEU A 191 5.53 -31.10 4.45
C LEU A 191 4.48 -31.98 3.79
N ASP A 192 4.63 -33.30 3.91
CA ASP A 192 3.74 -34.29 3.27
C ASP A 192 3.52 -34.04 1.76
N GLY A 193 4.58 -33.64 1.07
CA GLY A 193 4.58 -33.32 -0.36
C GLY A 193 4.08 -31.91 -0.70
N ALA A 194 3.41 -31.23 0.21
CA ALA A 194 2.96 -29.85 0.03
C ALA A 194 4.13 -28.86 0.22
N LEU A 195 4.28 -27.92 -0.72
CA LEU A 195 5.28 -26.86 -0.63
C LEU A 195 4.95 -25.91 0.52
N VAL A 196 5.92 -25.68 1.39
CA VAL A 196 5.81 -24.76 2.52
C VAL A 196 6.59 -23.50 2.20
N GLY A 197 5.98 -22.33 2.37
CA GLY A 197 6.70 -21.04 2.31
C GLY A 197 7.28 -20.66 0.95
N LEU A 198 6.79 -21.25 -0.16
CA LEU A 198 7.19 -20.88 -1.52
C LEU A 198 6.06 -20.15 -2.25
N GLU A 199 6.37 -19.04 -2.89
CA GLU A 199 5.43 -18.05 -3.41
C GLU A 199 5.82 -17.60 -4.84
N ALA A 200 4.85 -17.09 -5.59
CA ALA A 200 5.06 -16.52 -6.92
C ALA A 200 4.99 -14.99 -6.81
N ALA A 201 6.15 -14.34 -6.93
CA ALA A 201 6.28 -12.88 -6.89
C ALA A 201 6.19 -12.30 -8.30
N HIS A 202 5.56 -11.14 -8.45
CA HIS A 202 5.60 -10.40 -9.71
C HIS A 202 6.79 -9.44 -9.71
N ILE A 203 7.58 -9.41 -10.78
CA ILE A 203 8.67 -8.43 -10.96
C ILE A 203 8.07 -7.03 -11.07
N ARG A 204 7.17 -6.82 -12.03
CA ARG A 204 6.28 -5.66 -12.08
C ARG A 204 4.93 -6.06 -11.49
N TRP A 205 4.50 -5.36 -10.44
CA TRP A 205 3.23 -5.64 -9.79
C TRP A 205 2.04 -5.60 -10.77
N LYS A 206 1.14 -6.58 -10.65
CA LYS A 206 -0.09 -6.69 -11.46
C LYS A 206 -0.94 -5.42 -11.40
N GLN A 207 -1.08 -4.84 -10.21
CA GLN A 207 -1.79 -3.59 -9.92
C GLN A 207 -1.27 -2.39 -10.71
N TYR A 208 -0.02 -2.46 -11.19
CA TYR A 208 0.65 -1.42 -11.95
C TYR A 208 0.99 -1.85 -13.39
N GLY A 209 0.22 -2.80 -13.93
CA GLY A 209 0.29 -3.23 -15.33
C GLY A 209 1.35 -4.27 -15.63
N GLY A 210 1.83 -5.01 -14.62
CA GLY A 210 2.67 -6.18 -14.85
C GLY A 210 1.86 -7.37 -15.37
N PRO A 211 2.33 -8.08 -16.42
CA PRO A 211 1.63 -9.25 -16.96
C PRO A 211 1.74 -10.46 -16.02
N CYS A 212 0.72 -11.32 -16.01
CA CYS A 212 0.75 -12.59 -15.28
C CYS A 212 1.38 -13.69 -16.16
N GLU A 213 2.67 -13.53 -16.48
CA GLU A 213 3.45 -14.41 -17.36
C GLU A 213 4.77 -14.84 -16.70
N VAL A 214 5.38 -15.93 -17.17
CA VAL A 214 6.65 -16.46 -16.62
C VAL A 214 7.75 -15.40 -16.59
N ASN A 215 7.88 -14.60 -17.64
CA ASN A 215 8.92 -13.58 -17.76
C ASN A 215 8.74 -12.40 -16.79
N ASN A 216 7.58 -12.27 -16.14
CA ASN A 216 7.33 -11.26 -15.11
C ASN A 216 7.17 -11.91 -13.72
N GLY A 217 7.53 -13.19 -13.56
CA GLY A 217 7.36 -13.93 -12.32
C GLY A 217 8.65 -14.54 -11.77
N LEU A 218 8.76 -14.55 -10.44
CA LEU A 218 9.84 -15.20 -9.70
C LEU A 218 9.23 -16.18 -8.68
N ALA A 219 9.74 -17.41 -8.61
CA ALA A 219 9.44 -18.27 -7.45
C ALA A 219 10.36 -17.86 -6.30
N LEU A 220 9.80 -17.39 -5.19
CA LEU A 220 10.57 -16.91 -4.03
C LEU A 220 10.05 -17.54 -2.75
N CYS A 221 10.94 -17.86 -1.80
CA CYS A 221 10.49 -18.22 -0.46
C CYS A 221 9.87 -16.98 0.23
N SER A 222 9.02 -17.17 1.24
CA SER A 222 8.30 -16.07 1.90
C SER A 222 9.23 -14.96 2.42
N VAL A 223 10.47 -15.30 2.82
CA VAL A 223 11.48 -14.31 3.25
C VAL A 223 11.97 -13.48 2.06
N HIS A 224 12.38 -14.11 0.96
CA HIS A 224 12.84 -13.43 -0.25
C HIS A 224 11.74 -12.63 -0.94
N HIS A 225 10.52 -13.16 -0.99
CA HIS A 225 9.39 -12.45 -1.56
C HIS A 225 9.11 -11.16 -0.78
N SER A 226 9.05 -11.26 0.55
CA SER A 226 8.89 -10.09 1.41
C SER A 226 10.05 -9.10 1.26
N ALA A 227 11.29 -9.58 1.13
CA ALA A 227 12.46 -8.73 0.94
C ALA A 227 12.41 -7.99 -0.42
N PHE A 228 11.95 -8.67 -1.47
CA PHE A 228 11.80 -8.13 -2.81
C PHE A 228 10.72 -7.04 -2.86
N ASP A 229 9.51 -7.32 -2.35
CA ASP A 229 8.40 -6.36 -2.35
C ASP A 229 8.67 -5.13 -1.46
N LYS A 230 9.47 -5.27 -0.39
CA LYS A 230 9.93 -4.14 0.44
C LYS A 230 11.13 -3.38 -0.16
N GLY A 231 11.68 -3.83 -1.29
CA GLY A 231 12.87 -3.22 -1.91
C GLY A 231 14.16 -3.39 -1.08
N ALA A 232 14.21 -4.40 -0.21
CA ALA A 232 15.45 -4.79 0.47
C ALA A 232 16.43 -5.48 -0.49
N ILE A 233 15.88 -6.17 -1.49
CA ILE A 233 16.60 -6.74 -2.62
C ILE A 233 15.93 -6.37 -3.94
N GLY A 234 16.70 -6.37 -5.02
CA GLY A 234 16.24 -6.23 -6.40
C GLY A 234 17.06 -7.11 -7.33
N ILE A 235 16.70 -7.16 -8.61
CA ILE A 235 17.43 -7.87 -9.65
C ILE A 235 17.75 -6.86 -10.74
N ASP A 236 19.03 -6.77 -11.16
CA ASP A 236 19.44 -5.90 -12.25
C ASP A 236 19.26 -6.55 -13.64
N GLU A 237 19.57 -5.80 -14.70
CA GLU A 237 19.50 -6.26 -16.09
C GLU A 237 20.45 -7.41 -16.42
N HIS A 238 21.42 -7.69 -15.55
CA HIS A 238 22.35 -8.81 -15.67
C HIS A 238 21.96 -9.99 -14.76
N LEU A 239 20.73 -9.99 -14.24
CA LEU A 239 20.18 -11.00 -13.33
C LEU A 239 20.97 -11.14 -12.01
N ARG A 240 21.64 -10.07 -11.58
CA ARG A 240 22.36 -10.06 -10.30
C ARG A 240 21.48 -9.51 -9.20
N ILE A 241 21.59 -10.11 -8.03
CA ILE A 241 20.89 -9.65 -6.83
C ILE A 241 21.55 -8.35 -6.37
N GLN A 242 20.74 -7.30 -6.30
CA GLN A 242 21.11 -6.00 -5.76
C GLN A 242 20.56 -5.91 -4.34
N ILE A 243 21.42 -5.60 -3.37
CA ILE A 243 21.05 -5.51 -1.96
C ILE A 243 20.98 -4.04 -1.55
N SER A 244 19.86 -3.61 -0.97
CA SER A 244 19.70 -2.22 -0.51
C SER A 244 20.70 -1.91 0.62
N GLY A 245 21.42 -0.80 0.53
CA GLY A 245 22.39 -0.38 1.56
C GLY A 245 21.80 -0.17 2.97
N GLY A 246 20.47 -0.07 3.11
CA GLY A 246 19.80 0.05 4.40
C GLY A 246 19.44 -1.27 5.09
N ILE A 247 19.95 -2.43 4.62
CA ILE A 247 19.76 -3.70 5.34
C ILE A 247 20.77 -3.83 6.49
N ASN A 248 20.39 -4.51 7.57
CA ASN A 248 21.34 -4.94 8.59
C ASN A 248 22.25 -6.06 8.02
N ARG A 249 23.53 -6.04 8.35
CA ARG A 249 24.54 -7.00 7.84
C ARG A 249 24.95 -8.01 8.89
N SER A 250 23.97 -8.61 9.58
CA SER A 250 24.29 -9.75 10.43
C SER A 250 24.68 -10.96 9.56
N PRO A 251 25.54 -11.88 10.05
CA PRO A 251 26.00 -13.02 9.27
C PRO A 251 24.86 -13.86 8.66
N MET A 252 23.77 -14.03 9.41
CA MET A 252 22.58 -14.76 8.94
C MET A 252 21.87 -14.00 7.81
N VAL A 253 21.75 -12.68 7.89
CA VAL A 253 21.12 -11.88 6.84
C VAL A 253 21.94 -11.93 5.55
N GLU A 254 23.26 -11.89 5.66
CA GLU A 254 24.13 -12.04 4.48
C GLU A 254 23.97 -13.42 3.83
N GLN A 255 23.85 -14.49 4.62
CA GLN A 255 23.63 -15.84 4.09
C GLN A 255 22.32 -15.98 3.32
N LEU A 256 21.30 -15.18 3.64
CA LEU A 256 20.03 -15.21 2.91
C LEU A 256 20.18 -14.70 1.49
N PHE A 257 21.17 -13.87 1.15
CA PHE A 257 21.28 -13.23 -0.17
C PHE A 257 22.52 -13.66 -0.97
N ARG A 258 23.13 -14.79 -0.60
CA ARG A 258 24.27 -15.39 -1.31
C ARG A 258 23.84 -16.28 -2.46
#